data_AF-A0A972XXC1-F1
#
_entry.id   AF-A0A972XXC1-F1
#
_cell.length_a   1.000
_cell.length_b   1.000
_cell.length_c   1.000
_cell.angle_alpha   90.00
_cell.angle_beta   90.00
_cell.angle_gamma   90.00
#
_symmetry.space_group_name_H-M   'P 1'
#
loop_
_entity.id
_entity.type
_entity.pdbx_description
1 polymer ?
#
loop_
_entity_poly.entity_id
_entity_poly.type
_entity_poly.pdbx_seq_one_letter_code
_entity_poly.pdbx_strand_id
1 'polypeptide(L)'
;MTKPKFEIYIGDADHDPLEAFHVLRVMDIAFGNHLNNDLRPPLGIYNTSLSRLSGRLEKCSSKLEKLFKTSTHIEAVNDNKHLLEEVLDYLELSLYSAAEHVDDLKLIVNGFFDTKKDFNKSPHSKTFIKNLKHHRDFIASVVNAIKHEQARVRLFSQEIKYGFHEMCLHGYFIEGVNNGEVGPNKIIHDDDSAVFSITSIIWEIICFVLKASRDLKEFLILQTGASVKDAPRGGDFFVNAIIAAARLPLYSYDDEHPFSKICLVINTDEKSKKLFSSDLHGSLAAGWGASPEMKFGSTSSSYSGDDVTKKFKLVAPKKLSLQHWT
;
A
#
# COMPACT_ATOMS: atom_id res chain seq x y z
N MET A 1 3.56 20.01 -13.79
CA MET A 1 4.52 19.69 -12.70
C MET A 1 5.13 18.33 -12.99
N THR A 2 6.42 18.15 -12.76
CA THR A 2 7.11 16.85 -12.86
C THR A 2 6.66 15.92 -11.73
N LYS A 3 6.37 14.65 -12.03
CA LYS A 3 6.02 13.66 -11.01
C LYS A 3 7.18 13.51 -10.01
N PRO A 4 6.95 13.42 -8.69
CA PRO A 4 8.00 13.08 -7.73
C PRO A 4 8.64 11.74 -8.12
N LYS A 5 9.98 11.71 -8.12
CA LYS A 5 10.79 10.54 -8.45
C LYS A 5 11.32 9.90 -7.17
N PHE A 6 11.28 8.57 -7.08
CA PHE A 6 11.92 7.78 -6.03
C PHE A 6 12.78 6.68 -6.66
N GLU A 7 14.02 6.56 -6.21
CA GLU A 7 14.96 5.56 -6.68
C GLU A 7 15.18 4.51 -5.59
N ILE A 8 15.06 3.24 -5.97
CA ILE A 8 15.22 2.11 -5.06
C ILE A 8 16.33 1.23 -5.62
N TYR A 9 17.35 0.96 -4.82
CA TYR A 9 18.46 0.10 -5.18
C TYR A 9 18.31 -1.27 -4.50
N ILE A 10 18.22 -2.32 -5.30
CA ILE A 10 17.95 -3.69 -4.84
C ILE A 10 19.24 -4.49 -5.02
N GLY A 11 19.68 -5.12 -3.92
CA GLY A 11 21.02 -5.75 -3.85
C GLY A 11 22.12 -4.82 -3.34
N ASP A 12 21.83 -3.52 -3.26
CA ASP A 12 22.74 -2.52 -2.71
C ASP A 12 22.43 -2.29 -1.23
N ALA A 13 23.41 -2.65 -0.38
CA ALA A 13 23.31 -2.51 1.08
C ALA A 13 23.69 -1.10 1.57
N ASP A 14 24.20 -0.23 0.69
CA ASP A 14 24.63 1.12 1.04
C ASP A 14 23.52 2.16 0.77
N HIS A 15 22.47 1.78 0.03
CA HIS A 15 21.38 2.68 -0.36
C HIS A 15 20.04 2.24 0.25
N ASP A 16 19.61 2.94 1.31
CA ASP A 16 18.25 2.82 1.84
C ASP A 16 17.27 3.68 1.04
N PRO A 17 16.16 3.12 0.51
CA PRO A 17 15.16 3.90 -0.22
C PRO A 17 14.36 4.88 0.65
N LEU A 18 14.42 4.75 1.98
CA LEU A 18 13.66 5.56 2.92
C LEU A 18 14.51 6.73 3.40
N GLU A 19 14.33 7.90 2.79
CA GLU A 19 15.20 9.05 3.01
C GLU A 19 15.27 9.54 4.48
N ALA A 20 14.20 9.39 5.27
CA ALA A 20 14.23 9.73 6.71
C ALA A 20 15.16 8.83 7.52
N PHE A 21 15.40 7.60 7.07
CA PHE A 21 16.25 6.64 7.77
C PHE A 21 17.68 7.18 7.94
N HIS A 22 18.21 7.81 6.90
CA HIS A 22 19.56 8.39 6.89
C HIS A 22 19.73 9.46 7.97
N VAL A 23 18.72 10.31 8.17
CA VAL A 23 18.76 11.36 9.21
C VAL A 23 18.54 10.77 10.60
N LEU A 24 17.56 9.89 10.75
CA LEU A 24 17.23 9.26 12.04
C LEU A 24 18.37 8.42 12.61
N ARG A 25 19.20 7.81 11.75
CA ARG A 25 20.30 6.95 12.16
C ARG A 25 21.50 7.70 12.74
N VAL A 26 21.76 8.92 12.26
CA VAL A 26 22.88 9.76 12.71
C VAL A 26 22.47 10.76 13.78
N MET A 27 21.18 10.90 14.02
CA MET A 27 20.64 11.78 15.06
C MET A 27 20.94 11.21 16.45
N ASP A 28 21.38 12.08 17.36
CA ASP A 28 21.56 11.72 18.77
C ASP A 28 20.21 11.31 19.37
N ILE A 29 20.20 10.19 20.10
CA ILE A 29 19.02 9.69 20.82
C ILE A 29 18.54 10.71 21.86
N ALA A 30 19.45 11.52 22.40
CA ALA A 30 19.12 12.60 23.33
C ALA A 30 18.50 13.84 22.64
N PHE A 31 18.45 13.89 21.30
CA PHE A 31 17.88 15.03 20.59
C PHE A 31 16.35 15.03 20.66
N GLY A 32 15.78 16.15 21.13
CA GLY A 32 14.35 16.30 21.36
C GLY A 32 13.90 15.79 22.74
N ASN A 33 12.62 15.50 22.88
CA ASN A 33 11.94 15.20 24.14
C ASN A 33 11.29 13.81 24.18
N HIS A 34 11.69 12.90 23.30
CA HIS A 34 11.09 11.57 23.21
C HIS A 34 11.18 10.81 24.54
N LEU A 35 12.39 10.72 25.10
CA LEU A 35 12.62 10.03 26.37
C LEU A 35 11.92 10.73 27.55
N ASN A 36 11.88 12.07 27.55
CA ASN A 36 11.19 12.87 28.57
C ASN A 36 9.66 12.68 28.53
N ASN A 37 9.13 12.28 27.37
CA ASN A 37 7.70 12.03 27.13
C ASN A 37 7.35 10.52 27.18
N ASP A 38 8.20 9.68 27.76
CA ASP A 38 8.04 8.22 27.83
C ASP A 38 7.85 7.53 26.45
N LEU A 39 8.45 8.11 25.41
CA LEU A 39 8.44 7.56 24.06
C LEU A 39 9.75 6.83 23.74
N ARG A 40 9.66 5.84 22.86
CA ARG A 40 10.85 5.24 22.23
C ARG A 40 11.64 6.31 21.45
N PRO A 41 12.95 6.13 21.27
CA PRO A 41 13.72 6.96 20.35
C PRO A 41 13.11 6.99 18.94
N PRO A 42 13.23 8.11 18.19
CA PRO A 42 12.64 8.28 16.86
C PRO A 42 12.88 7.13 15.89
N LEU A 43 14.13 6.68 15.77
CA LEU A 43 14.50 5.56 14.91
C LEU A 43 13.81 4.25 15.33
N GLY A 44 13.63 4.04 16.64
CA GLY A 44 12.94 2.87 17.18
C GLY A 44 11.45 2.86 16.83
N ILE A 45 10.77 4.02 16.92
CA ILE A 45 9.38 4.18 16.48
C ILE A 45 9.29 3.89 14.97
N TYR A 46 10.15 4.52 14.18
CA TYR A 46 10.17 4.39 12.72
C TYR A 46 10.36 2.94 12.28
N ASN A 47 11.39 2.25 12.78
CA ASN A 47 11.71 0.87 12.41
C ASN A 47 10.62 -0.12 12.84
N THR A 48 10.04 0.06 14.04
CA THR A 48 8.97 -0.83 14.53
C THR A 48 7.75 -0.73 13.62
N SER A 49 7.38 0.50 13.28
CA SER A 49 6.23 0.79 12.44
C SER A 49 6.42 0.26 11.01
N LEU A 50 7.58 0.53 10.40
CA LEU A 50 7.93 0.04 9.07
C LEU A 50 8.01 -1.48 8.99
N SER A 51 8.60 -2.13 9.98
CA SER A 51 8.72 -3.59 10.00
C SER A 51 7.33 -4.26 10.02
N ARG A 52 6.40 -3.75 10.85
CA ARG A 52 5.01 -4.24 10.89
C ARG A 52 4.29 -4.02 9.56
N LEU A 53 4.35 -2.81 9.03
CA LEU A 53 3.70 -2.45 7.77
C LEU A 53 4.24 -3.28 6.60
N SER A 54 5.56 -3.30 6.43
CA SER A 54 6.21 -3.99 5.33
C SER A 54 6.00 -5.50 5.41
N GLY A 55 6.08 -6.09 6.60
CA GLY A 55 5.82 -7.52 6.77
C GLY A 55 4.37 -7.93 6.48
N ARG A 56 3.39 -7.06 6.74
CA ARG A 56 1.98 -7.30 6.39
C ARG A 56 1.75 -7.15 4.88
N LEU A 57 2.38 -6.16 4.23
CA LEU A 57 2.35 -5.99 2.77
C LEU A 57 3.02 -7.15 2.03
N GLU A 58 4.18 -7.60 2.51
CA GLU A 58 4.90 -8.74 1.93
C GLU A 58 4.03 -10.01 1.99
N LYS A 59 3.40 -10.27 3.13
CA LYS A 59 2.48 -11.40 3.29
C LYS A 59 1.23 -11.26 2.41
N CYS A 60 0.61 -10.09 2.35
CA CYS A 60 -0.52 -9.82 1.45
C CYS A 60 -0.14 -10.14 0.00
N SER A 61 1.00 -9.62 -0.45
CA SER A 61 1.52 -9.81 -1.81
C SER A 61 1.84 -11.28 -2.08
N SER A 62 2.48 -11.98 -1.15
CA SER A 62 2.79 -13.41 -1.28
C SER A 62 1.54 -14.29 -1.37
N LYS A 63 0.50 -13.99 -0.56
CA LYS A 63 -0.77 -14.71 -0.61
C LYS A 63 -1.53 -14.43 -1.91
N LEU A 64 -1.50 -13.19 -2.37
CA LEU A 64 -2.10 -12.80 -3.65
C LEU A 64 -1.36 -13.45 -4.84
N GLU A 65 -0.02 -13.53 -4.81
CA GLU A 65 0.76 -14.25 -5.81
C GLU A 65 0.36 -15.73 -5.87
N LYS A 66 0.20 -16.38 -4.70
CA LYS A 66 -0.29 -17.77 -4.63
C LYS A 66 -1.70 -17.90 -5.19
N LEU A 67 -2.56 -16.91 -4.97
CA LEU A 67 -3.92 -16.92 -5.48
C LEU A 67 -3.93 -16.88 -7.01
N PHE A 68 -3.16 -15.97 -7.61
CA PHE A 68 -2.97 -15.90 -9.07
C PHE A 68 -2.46 -17.22 -9.67
N LYS A 69 -1.62 -17.96 -8.94
CA LYS A 69 -1.05 -19.24 -9.37
C LYS A 69 -1.98 -20.44 -9.14
N THR A 70 -3.06 -20.28 -8.38
CA THR A 70 -3.98 -21.37 -8.06
C THR A 70 -4.84 -21.73 -9.26
N SER A 71 -5.43 -20.73 -9.92
CA SER A 71 -6.32 -20.94 -11.07
C SER A 71 -6.51 -19.65 -11.86
N THR A 72 -6.71 -19.80 -13.17
CA THR A 72 -7.16 -18.74 -14.08
C THR A 72 -8.68 -18.56 -14.09
N HIS A 73 -9.41 -19.52 -13.50
CA HIS A 73 -10.86 -19.57 -13.41
C HIS A 73 -11.37 -19.30 -11.99
N ILE A 74 -12.48 -18.55 -11.91
CA ILE A 74 -13.11 -18.09 -10.65
C ILE A 74 -13.61 -19.24 -9.78
N GLU A 75 -14.13 -20.31 -10.38
CA GLU A 75 -14.69 -21.44 -9.63
C GLU A 75 -13.63 -22.07 -8.70
N ALA A 76 -12.46 -22.41 -9.26
CA ALA A 76 -11.36 -22.97 -8.48
C ALA A 76 -10.71 -21.96 -7.52
N VAL A 77 -10.78 -20.65 -7.82
CA VAL A 77 -10.40 -19.59 -6.88
C VAL A 77 -11.34 -19.59 -5.67
N ASN A 78 -12.65 -19.68 -5.90
CA ASN A 78 -13.68 -19.69 -4.88
C ASN A 78 -13.67 -20.96 -4.02
N ASP A 79 -13.20 -22.08 -4.57
CA ASP A 79 -12.99 -23.32 -3.82
C ASP A 79 -11.85 -23.20 -2.79
N ASN A 80 -10.90 -22.28 -3.01
CA ASN A 80 -9.78 -22.03 -2.09
C ASN A 80 -10.09 -20.93 -1.07
N LYS A 81 -11.21 -21.07 -0.35
CA LYS A 81 -11.74 -20.06 0.60
C LYS A 81 -10.71 -19.59 1.62
N HIS A 82 -9.92 -20.51 2.18
CA HIS A 82 -8.89 -20.17 3.16
C HIS A 82 -7.85 -19.19 2.59
N LEU A 83 -7.39 -19.40 1.35
CA LEU A 83 -6.43 -18.49 0.74
C LEU A 83 -7.04 -17.12 0.45
N LEU A 84 -8.32 -17.07 0.06
CA LEU A 84 -9.06 -15.82 -0.13
C LEU A 84 -9.17 -15.02 1.16
N GLU A 85 -9.55 -15.68 2.25
CA GLU A 85 -9.63 -15.09 3.58
C GLU A 85 -8.26 -14.55 4.02
N GLU A 86 -7.18 -15.32 3.83
CA GLU A 86 -5.83 -14.84 4.14
C GLU A 86 -5.43 -13.60 3.33
N VAL A 87 -5.79 -13.51 2.04
CA VAL A 87 -5.52 -12.31 1.22
C VAL A 87 -6.25 -11.10 1.79
N LEU A 88 -7.54 -11.25 2.12
CA LEU A 88 -8.36 -10.17 2.68
C LEU A 88 -7.86 -9.74 4.06
N ASP A 89 -7.53 -10.70 4.94
CA ASP A 89 -6.98 -10.43 6.27
C ASP A 89 -5.67 -9.65 6.18
N TYR A 90 -4.74 -10.07 5.32
CA TYR A 90 -3.47 -9.35 5.18
C TYR A 90 -3.62 -8.00 4.46
N LEU A 91 -4.63 -7.84 3.59
CA LEU A 91 -4.98 -6.54 3.01
C LEU A 91 -5.50 -5.59 4.09
N GLU A 92 -6.44 -6.04 4.92
CA GLU A 92 -6.97 -5.26 6.04
C GLU A 92 -5.88 -4.92 7.07
N LEU A 93 -5.05 -5.89 7.45
CA LEU A 93 -3.91 -5.66 8.33
C LEU A 93 -2.92 -4.66 7.73
N SER A 94 -2.69 -4.67 6.43
CA SER A 94 -1.83 -3.69 5.76
C SER A 94 -2.41 -2.27 5.83
N LEU A 95 -3.73 -2.11 5.64
CA LEU A 95 -4.43 -0.84 5.79
C LEU A 95 -4.35 -0.31 7.23
N TYR A 96 -4.58 -1.17 8.23
CA TYR A 96 -4.40 -0.77 9.64
C TYR A 96 -2.97 -0.37 9.94
N SER A 97 -1.98 -1.10 9.43
CA SER A 97 -0.57 -0.75 9.61
C SER A 97 -0.22 0.59 9.01
N ALA A 98 -0.77 0.91 7.84
CA ALA A 98 -0.49 2.17 7.18
C ALA A 98 -1.09 3.33 7.99
N ALA A 99 -2.29 3.14 8.55
CA ALA A 99 -2.88 4.09 9.49
C ALA A 99 -2.07 4.21 10.80
N GLU A 100 -1.63 3.10 11.40
CA GLU A 100 -0.72 3.09 12.56
C GLU A 100 0.58 3.84 12.25
N HIS A 101 1.15 3.64 11.05
CA HIS A 101 2.38 4.30 10.61
C HIS A 101 2.24 5.81 10.56
N VAL A 102 1.10 6.33 10.10
CA VAL A 102 0.81 7.76 10.17
C VAL A 102 0.89 8.28 11.59
N ASP A 103 0.31 7.57 12.56
CA ASP A 103 0.28 8.00 13.95
C ASP A 103 1.66 7.89 14.60
N ASP A 104 2.42 6.85 14.29
CA ASP A 104 3.82 6.70 14.69
C ASP A 104 4.70 7.85 14.17
N LEU A 105 4.51 8.25 12.90
CA LEU A 105 5.22 9.40 12.33
C LEU A 105 4.85 10.71 13.03
N LYS A 106 3.59 10.91 13.41
CA LYS A 106 3.19 12.07 14.23
C LYS A 106 3.82 12.03 15.62
N LEU A 107 3.93 10.85 16.23
CA LEU A 107 4.58 10.68 17.52
C LEU A 107 6.06 11.07 17.45
N ILE A 108 6.76 10.67 16.38
CA ILE A 108 8.15 11.11 16.13
C ILE A 108 8.21 12.64 16.06
N VAL A 109 7.38 13.28 15.24
CA VAL A 109 7.42 14.75 15.09
C VAL A 109 7.03 15.46 16.38
N ASN A 110 6.01 14.98 17.08
CA ASN A 110 5.56 15.55 18.35
C ASN A 110 6.63 15.44 19.45
N GLY A 111 7.41 14.35 19.45
CA GLY A 111 8.47 14.13 20.43
C GLY A 111 9.64 15.12 20.35
N PHE A 112 9.69 16.02 19.35
CA PHE A 112 10.67 17.13 19.32
C PHE A 112 10.23 18.37 20.11
N PHE A 113 9.04 18.37 20.72
CA PHE A 113 8.48 19.51 21.42
C PHE A 113 8.18 19.16 22.87
N ASP A 114 8.41 20.12 23.79
CA ASP A 114 8.08 19.96 25.22
C ASP A 114 6.58 19.93 25.44
N THR A 115 5.84 20.72 24.65
CA THR A 115 4.40 20.86 24.79
C THR A 115 3.68 20.72 23.46
N LYS A 116 2.45 20.20 23.53
CA LYS A 116 1.53 20.17 22.39
C LYS A 116 1.26 21.58 21.81
N LYS A 117 1.36 22.63 22.63
CA LYS A 117 1.19 24.02 22.20
C LYS A 117 2.31 24.45 21.25
N ASP A 118 3.55 24.04 21.53
CA ASP A 118 4.71 24.39 20.70
C ASP A 118 4.71 23.59 19.40
N PHE A 119 4.39 22.29 19.48
CA PHE A 119 4.12 21.46 18.31
C PHE A 119 3.07 22.11 17.38
N ASN A 120 1.93 22.53 17.93
CA ASN A 120 0.85 23.16 17.17
C ASN A 120 1.21 24.55 16.61
N LYS A 121 2.23 25.22 17.15
CA LYS A 121 2.69 26.52 16.65
C LYS A 121 3.75 26.39 15.56
N SER A 122 4.56 25.33 15.60
CA SER A 122 5.66 25.10 14.67
C SER A 122 5.20 25.07 13.20
N PRO A 123 5.73 25.96 12.33
CA PRO A 123 5.47 25.92 10.89
C PRO A 123 5.90 24.61 10.24
N HIS A 124 7.01 24.02 10.70
CA HIS A 124 7.53 22.76 10.18
C HIS A 124 6.58 21.60 10.51
N SER A 125 6.10 21.52 11.76
CA SER A 125 5.12 20.50 12.15
C SER A 125 3.81 20.66 11.38
N LYS A 126 3.30 21.88 11.20
CA LYS A 126 2.10 22.13 10.38
C LYS A 126 2.26 21.67 8.94
N THR A 127 3.42 21.94 8.34
CA THR A 127 3.74 21.54 6.96
C THR A 127 3.78 20.02 6.85
N PHE A 128 4.50 19.35 7.76
CA PHE A 128 4.54 17.89 7.82
C PHE A 128 3.16 17.26 7.95
N ILE A 129 2.33 17.74 8.91
CA ILE A 129 0.98 17.22 9.11
C ILE A 129 0.08 17.44 7.90
N LYS A 130 0.25 18.57 7.19
CA LYS A 130 -0.47 18.86 5.95
C LYS A 130 -0.09 17.87 4.84
N ASN A 131 1.20 17.64 4.62
CA ASN A 131 1.67 16.69 3.60
C ASN A 131 1.22 15.27 3.93
N LEU A 132 1.39 14.84 5.19
CA LEU A 132 0.96 13.52 5.66
C LEU A 132 -0.54 13.30 5.53
N LYS A 133 -1.36 14.36 5.66
CA LYS A 133 -2.82 14.29 5.45
C LYS A 133 -3.15 13.88 4.01
N HIS A 134 -2.51 14.52 3.02
CA HIS A 134 -2.75 14.25 1.60
C HIS A 134 -2.50 12.77 1.24
N HIS A 135 -1.61 12.10 1.97
CA HIS A 135 -1.24 10.71 1.70
C HIS A 135 -2.03 9.67 2.50
N ARG A 136 -2.84 10.08 3.49
CA ARG A 136 -3.57 9.13 4.36
C ARG A 136 -5.08 9.15 4.21
N ASP A 137 -5.66 10.18 3.61
CA ASP A 137 -7.12 10.42 3.70
C ASP A 137 -7.95 9.24 3.20
N PHE A 138 -7.49 8.55 2.14
CA PHE A 138 -8.12 7.30 1.68
C PHE A 138 -8.00 6.17 2.71
N ILE A 139 -6.79 5.85 3.14
CA ILE A 139 -6.51 4.76 4.10
C ILE A 139 -7.28 4.98 5.41
N ALA A 140 -7.29 6.22 5.90
CA ALA A 140 -8.00 6.60 7.11
C ALA A 140 -9.52 6.42 6.97
N SER A 141 -10.09 6.80 5.81
CA SER A 141 -11.52 6.61 5.54
C SER A 141 -11.89 5.12 5.51
N VAL A 142 -11.08 4.28 4.86
CA VAL A 142 -11.29 2.82 4.82
C VAL A 142 -11.21 2.22 6.23
N VAL A 143 -10.16 2.52 6.98
CA VAL A 143 -9.97 2.02 8.35
C VAL A 143 -11.11 2.45 9.28
N ASN A 144 -11.58 3.69 9.15
CA ASN A 144 -12.69 4.20 9.95
C ASN A 144 -14.00 3.48 9.61
N ALA A 145 -14.30 3.26 8.33
CA ALA A 145 -15.49 2.52 7.92
C ALA A 145 -15.48 1.10 8.47
N ILE A 146 -14.35 0.39 8.37
CA ILE A 146 -14.24 -0.99 8.90
C ILE A 146 -14.43 -1.01 10.43
N LYS A 147 -13.84 -0.05 11.16
CA LYS A 147 -13.91 0.04 12.63
C LYS A 147 -15.26 0.48 13.17
N HIS A 148 -15.93 1.43 12.50
CA HIS A 148 -17.05 2.16 13.09
C HIS A 148 -18.38 1.96 12.36
N GLU A 149 -18.36 1.48 11.11
CA GLU A 149 -19.56 1.33 10.27
C GLU A 149 -19.88 -0.13 9.95
N GLN A 150 -19.27 -1.08 10.68
CA GLN A 150 -19.36 -2.52 10.42
C GLN A 150 -18.98 -2.91 8.98
N ALA A 151 -18.23 -2.07 8.29
CA ALA A 151 -17.82 -2.33 6.92
C ALA A 151 -16.88 -3.55 6.85
N ARG A 152 -16.82 -4.19 5.68
CA ARG A 152 -15.96 -5.36 5.43
C ARG A 152 -15.23 -5.20 4.11
N VAL A 153 -13.97 -5.60 4.07
CA VAL A 153 -13.27 -5.75 2.79
C VAL A 153 -13.81 -6.99 2.09
N ARG A 154 -14.33 -6.83 0.87
CA ARG A 154 -14.87 -7.92 0.05
C ARG A 154 -14.05 -8.07 -1.21
N LEU A 155 -13.82 -9.32 -1.60
CA LEU A 155 -13.12 -9.64 -2.84
C LEU A 155 -14.03 -9.47 -4.05
N PHE A 156 -13.45 -8.96 -5.13
CA PHE A 156 -13.98 -9.04 -6.47
C PHE A 156 -12.99 -9.82 -7.35
N SER A 157 -13.47 -10.66 -8.25
CA SER A 157 -12.64 -11.42 -9.20
C SER A 157 -13.22 -11.32 -10.61
N GLN A 158 -12.36 -11.20 -11.61
CA GLN A 158 -12.71 -11.15 -13.04
C GLN A 158 -11.78 -12.06 -13.84
N GLU A 159 -12.36 -13.00 -14.57
CA GLU A 159 -11.61 -13.77 -15.56
C GLU A 159 -11.33 -12.90 -16.77
N ILE A 160 -10.08 -12.94 -17.25
CA ILE A 160 -9.69 -12.28 -18.48
C ILE A 160 -8.89 -13.24 -19.36
N LYS A 161 -8.94 -12.98 -20.67
CA LYS A 161 -8.03 -13.54 -21.65
C LYS A 161 -7.34 -12.40 -22.38
N TYR A 162 -6.03 -12.30 -22.23
CA TYR A 162 -5.17 -11.31 -22.86
C TYR A 162 -4.21 -12.00 -23.83
N GLY A 163 -4.54 -11.97 -25.13
CA GLY A 163 -3.85 -12.79 -26.13
C GLY A 163 -4.00 -14.29 -25.81
N PHE A 164 -2.88 -14.97 -25.53
CA PHE A 164 -2.83 -16.38 -25.14
C PHE A 164 -2.82 -16.61 -23.62
N HIS A 165 -2.83 -15.54 -22.82
CA HIS A 165 -2.78 -15.62 -21.37
C HIS A 165 -4.19 -15.54 -20.79
N GLU A 166 -4.59 -16.58 -20.08
CA GLU A 166 -5.81 -16.58 -19.26
C GLU A 166 -5.43 -16.28 -17.81
N MET A 167 -6.25 -15.49 -17.13
CA MET A 167 -5.96 -15.02 -15.77
C MET A 167 -7.25 -14.70 -15.03
N CYS A 168 -7.20 -14.76 -13.70
CA CYS A 168 -8.22 -14.20 -12.83
C CYS A 168 -7.62 -12.96 -12.15
N LEU A 169 -8.14 -11.77 -12.44
CA LEU A 169 -7.71 -10.52 -11.81
C LEU A 169 -8.55 -10.24 -10.56
N HIS A 170 -7.90 -9.76 -9.50
CA HIS A 170 -8.52 -9.61 -8.18
C HIS A 170 -8.60 -8.15 -7.74
N GLY A 171 -9.78 -7.74 -7.33
CA GLY A 171 -10.08 -6.43 -6.78
C GLY A 171 -10.71 -6.56 -5.40
N TYR A 172 -11.04 -5.43 -4.82
CA TYR A 172 -11.79 -5.36 -3.59
C TYR A 172 -12.75 -4.18 -3.61
N PHE A 173 -13.75 -4.26 -2.75
CA PHE A 173 -14.57 -3.13 -2.37
C PHE A 173 -14.81 -3.17 -0.86
N ILE A 174 -15.14 -2.01 -0.29
CA ILE A 174 -15.51 -1.88 1.10
C ILE A 174 -17.02 -1.97 1.16
N GLU A 175 -17.53 -3.08 1.68
CA GLU A 175 -18.95 -3.32 1.91
C GLU A 175 -19.48 -2.35 2.98
N GLY A 176 -20.68 -1.82 2.75
CA GLY A 176 -21.47 -1.09 3.72
C GLY A 176 -22.95 -1.28 3.47
N VAL A 177 -23.78 -0.67 4.30
CA VAL A 177 -25.24 -0.75 4.20
C VAL A 177 -25.79 0.62 3.82
N ASN A 178 -26.55 0.68 2.73
CA ASN A 178 -27.18 1.92 2.27
C ASN A 178 -28.67 1.66 2.02
N ASN A 179 -29.55 2.32 2.78
CA ASN A 179 -31.00 2.17 2.66
C ASN A 179 -31.49 0.71 2.71
N GLY A 180 -30.86 -0.12 3.55
CA GLY A 180 -31.19 -1.55 3.72
C GLY A 180 -30.70 -2.47 2.59
N GLU A 181 -29.83 -1.98 1.71
CA GLU A 181 -29.12 -2.76 0.70
C GLU A 181 -27.63 -2.84 1.05
N VAL A 182 -27.07 -4.06 1.02
CA VAL A 182 -25.64 -4.32 1.22
C VAL A 182 -24.91 -4.15 -0.11
N GLY A 183 -23.84 -3.37 -0.11
CA GLY A 183 -23.06 -3.09 -1.32
C GLY A 183 -21.84 -2.22 -1.04
N PRO A 184 -21.21 -1.63 -2.06
CA PRO A 184 -20.10 -0.70 -1.86
C PRO A 184 -20.51 0.47 -0.95
N ASN A 185 -19.67 0.77 0.05
CA ASN A 185 -19.86 1.87 0.99
C ASN A 185 -19.77 3.21 0.23
N LYS A 186 -20.81 4.03 0.30
CA LYS A 186 -20.94 5.28 -0.47
C LYS A 186 -20.01 6.41 -0.04
N ILE A 187 -19.35 6.29 1.11
CA ILE A 187 -18.33 7.26 1.56
C ILE A 187 -17.00 6.98 0.84
N ILE A 188 -16.72 5.71 0.56
CA ILE A 188 -15.46 5.24 -0.02
C ILE A 188 -15.56 5.07 -1.53
N HIS A 189 -16.72 4.59 -1.99
CA HIS A 189 -17.02 4.31 -3.38
C HIS A 189 -17.98 5.37 -3.89
N ASP A 190 -17.56 6.11 -4.92
CA ASP A 190 -18.45 6.95 -5.69
C ASP A 190 -19.16 6.15 -6.78
N ASP A 191 -20.02 6.81 -7.56
CA ASP A 191 -20.77 6.16 -8.63
C ASP A 191 -19.87 5.61 -9.74
N ASP A 192 -18.63 6.11 -9.88
CA ASP A 192 -17.64 5.71 -10.88
C ASP A 192 -16.60 4.71 -10.36
N SER A 193 -16.56 4.48 -9.05
CA SER A 193 -15.48 3.76 -8.38
C SER A 193 -15.96 2.60 -7.51
N ALA A 194 -16.52 1.57 -8.14
CA ALA A 194 -17.15 0.46 -7.42
C ALA A 194 -16.14 -0.60 -6.95
N VAL A 195 -15.07 -0.84 -7.73
CA VAL A 195 -14.04 -1.83 -7.42
C VAL A 195 -12.65 -1.22 -7.52
N PHE A 196 -11.80 -1.49 -6.54
CA PHE A 196 -10.38 -1.13 -6.55
C PHE A 196 -9.50 -2.36 -6.74
N SER A 197 -8.35 -2.22 -7.39
CA SER A 197 -7.36 -3.28 -7.50
C SER A 197 -6.60 -3.48 -6.19
N ILE A 198 -6.41 -4.75 -5.79
CA ILE A 198 -5.57 -5.09 -4.64
C ILE A 198 -4.10 -4.72 -4.91
N THR A 199 -3.64 -4.91 -6.15
CA THR A 199 -2.26 -4.57 -6.55
C THR A 199 -2.02 -3.06 -6.52
N SER A 200 -2.99 -2.25 -6.95
CA SER A 200 -2.91 -0.78 -6.83
C SER A 200 -2.79 -0.31 -5.39
N ILE A 201 -3.60 -0.82 -4.45
CA ILE A 201 -3.53 -0.37 -3.05
C ILE A 201 -2.23 -0.80 -2.38
N ILE A 202 -1.67 -1.97 -2.72
CA ILE A 202 -0.33 -2.38 -2.28
C ILE A 202 0.71 -1.33 -2.72
N TRP A 203 0.69 -0.94 -4.00
CA TRP A 203 1.60 0.09 -4.51
C TRP A 203 1.33 1.48 -3.94
N GLU A 204 0.07 1.82 -3.67
CA GLU A 204 -0.31 3.10 -3.06
C GLU A 204 0.29 3.21 -1.66
N ILE A 205 0.25 2.12 -0.88
CA ILE A 205 0.87 2.08 0.45
C ILE A 205 2.41 2.18 0.35
N ILE A 206 3.05 1.49 -0.59
CA ILE A 206 4.51 1.61 -0.82
C ILE A 206 4.87 3.06 -1.15
N CYS A 207 4.11 3.68 -2.06
CA CYS A 207 4.28 5.06 -2.46
C CYS A 207 4.03 6.06 -1.32
N PHE A 208 3.04 5.78 -0.48
CA PHE A 208 2.77 6.51 0.75
C PHE A 208 3.99 6.49 1.68
N VAL A 209 4.58 5.32 1.93
CA VAL A 209 5.76 5.19 2.80
C VAL A 209 6.94 5.99 2.27
N LEU A 210 7.21 5.92 0.96
CA LEU A 210 8.28 6.69 0.32
C LEU A 210 8.08 8.20 0.49
N LYS A 211 6.87 8.69 0.22
CA LYS A 211 6.50 10.10 0.38
C LYS A 211 6.61 10.56 1.83
N ALA A 212 6.01 9.80 2.75
CA ALA A 212 6.03 10.10 4.18
C ALA A 212 7.47 10.09 4.75
N SER A 213 8.33 9.20 4.24
CA SER A 213 9.75 9.19 4.59
C SER A 213 10.47 10.47 4.10
N ARG A 214 10.23 10.92 2.87
CA ARG A 214 10.77 12.19 2.37
C ARG A 214 10.28 13.39 3.18
N ASP A 215 8.98 13.46 3.46
CA ASP A 215 8.40 14.54 4.29
C ASP A 215 9.00 14.55 5.70
N LEU A 216 9.21 13.37 6.30
CA LEU A 216 9.82 13.26 7.62
C LEU A 216 11.28 13.70 7.59
N LYS A 217 12.05 13.32 6.56
CA LYS A 217 13.42 13.79 6.36
C LYS A 217 13.48 15.32 6.34
N GLU A 218 12.62 15.96 5.55
CA GLU A 218 12.57 17.42 5.45
C GLU A 218 12.27 18.07 6.81
N PHE A 219 11.31 17.53 7.55
CA PHE A 219 11.04 17.98 8.92
C PHE A 219 12.27 17.84 9.82
N LEU A 220 12.92 16.67 9.82
CA LEU A 220 14.05 16.38 10.69
C LEU A 220 15.24 17.30 10.40
N ILE A 221 15.57 17.56 9.13
CA ILE A 221 16.65 18.48 8.75
C ILE A 221 16.34 19.89 9.26
N LEU A 222 15.11 20.37 9.07
CA LEU A 222 14.71 21.71 9.51
C LEU A 222 14.69 21.84 11.04
N GLN A 223 14.29 20.79 11.75
CA GLN A 223 14.17 20.80 13.20
C GLN A 223 15.52 20.60 13.91
N THR A 224 16.44 19.83 13.32
CA THR A 224 17.69 19.42 13.97
C THR A 224 18.93 20.09 13.40
N GLY A 225 18.87 20.64 12.19
CA GLY A 225 20.05 21.09 11.45
C GLY A 225 20.96 19.95 11.00
N ALA A 226 20.53 18.68 11.13
CA ALA A 226 21.34 17.53 10.76
C ALA A 226 21.66 17.52 9.27
N SER A 227 22.92 17.23 8.93
CA SER A 227 23.32 16.91 7.56
C SER A 227 22.93 15.46 7.24
N VAL A 228 22.36 15.23 6.05
CA VAL A 228 22.22 13.87 5.51
C VAL A 228 23.62 13.31 5.30
N LYS A 229 23.92 12.17 5.92
CA LYS A 229 25.11 11.38 5.64
C LYS A 229 24.66 10.02 5.11
N ASP A 230 25.45 9.46 4.20
CA ASP A 230 25.24 8.09 3.77
C ASP A 230 25.30 7.19 4.99
N ALA A 231 24.19 6.52 5.25
CA ALA A 231 24.07 5.55 6.31
C ALA A 231 23.87 4.19 5.63
N PRO A 232 24.54 3.12 6.11
CA PRO A 232 24.26 1.79 5.61
C PRO A 232 22.76 1.53 5.71
N ARG A 233 22.25 0.65 4.86
CA ARG A 233 20.82 0.37 4.82
C ARG A 233 20.28 -0.14 6.17
N GLY A 234 19.05 0.24 6.48
CA GLY A 234 18.26 -0.35 7.55
C GLY A 234 17.82 -1.76 7.19
N GLY A 235 17.11 -2.46 8.08
CA GLY A 235 16.65 -3.82 7.79
C GLY A 235 15.89 -3.95 6.45
N ASP A 236 15.96 -5.13 5.83
CA ASP A 236 15.45 -5.37 4.46
C ASP A 236 13.92 -5.39 4.31
N PHE A 237 13.16 -5.08 5.36
CA PHE A 237 11.70 -5.27 5.40
C PHE A 237 10.97 -4.53 4.27
N PHE A 238 11.28 -3.24 4.07
CA PHE A 238 10.58 -2.43 3.07
C PHE A 238 10.91 -2.87 1.64
N VAL A 239 12.16 -3.25 1.39
CA VAL A 239 12.59 -3.77 0.09
C VAL A 239 11.98 -5.13 -0.20
N ASN A 240 11.85 -6.01 0.79
CA ASN A 240 11.14 -7.28 0.62
C ASN A 240 9.68 -7.06 0.24
N ALA A 241 9.00 -6.06 0.82
CA ALA A 241 7.65 -5.68 0.43
C ALA A 241 7.58 -5.18 -1.03
N ILE A 242 8.55 -4.36 -1.47
CA ILE A 242 8.65 -3.91 -2.87
C ILE A 242 8.87 -5.10 -3.82
N ILE A 243 9.79 -6.01 -3.49
CA ILE A 243 10.05 -7.22 -4.29
C ILE A 243 8.77 -8.06 -4.38
N ALA A 244 8.07 -8.26 -3.27
CA ALA A 244 6.82 -9.01 -3.25
C ALA A 244 5.73 -8.35 -4.11
N ALA A 245 5.60 -7.02 -4.07
CA ALA A 245 4.65 -6.28 -4.91
C ALA A 245 5.01 -6.32 -6.41
N ALA A 246 6.30 -6.23 -6.74
CA ALA A 246 6.83 -6.28 -8.10
C ALA A 246 6.58 -7.61 -8.83
N ARG A 247 6.38 -8.69 -8.07
CA ARG A 247 6.05 -10.02 -8.56
C ARG A 247 4.58 -10.16 -8.99
N LEU A 248 3.73 -9.20 -8.67
CA LEU A 248 2.30 -9.23 -8.97
C LEU A 248 1.98 -8.55 -10.30
N PRO A 249 0.91 -8.95 -11.01
CA PRO A 249 0.43 -8.25 -12.20
C PRO A 249 0.04 -6.79 -11.90
N LEU A 250 0.43 -5.86 -12.77
CA LEU A 250 0.13 -4.44 -12.59
C LEU A 250 -1.13 -4.02 -13.34
N TYR A 251 -2.22 -3.77 -12.62
CA TYR A 251 -3.48 -3.31 -13.21
C TYR A 251 -4.28 -2.50 -12.20
N SER A 252 -5.21 -1.70 -12.70
CA SER A 252 -6.16 -0.93 -11.90
C SER A 252 -7.57 -1.19 -12.41
N TYR A 253 -8.53 -1.34 -11.50
CA TYR A 253 -9.94 -1.31 -11.84
C TYR A 253 -10.40 0.14 -11.87
N ASP A 254 -11.39 0.50 -11.06
CA ASP A 254 -11.94 1.85 -11.04
C ASP A 254 -11.03 2.88 -10.34
N ASP A 255 -9.99 2.40 -9.67
CA ASP A 255 -8.94 3.23 -9.08
C ASP A 255 -7.98 3.82 -10.14
N GLU A 256 -7.16 4.75 -9.70
CA GLU A 256 -6.06 5.31 -10.46
C GLU A 256 -4.75 4.78 -9.88
N HIS A 257 -3.97 4.04 -10.67
CA HIS A 257 -2.71 3.47 -10.20
C HIS A 257 -1.76 4.56 -9.67
N PRO A 258 -1.04 4.37 -8.54
CA PRO A 258 -0.12 5.37 -7.98
C PRO A 258 0.96 5.88 -8.94
N PHE A 259 1.33 5.09 -9.95
CA PHE A 259 2.33 5.46 -10.97
C PHE A 259 1.85 6.56 -11.92
N SER A 260 0.55 6.84 -11.96
CA SER A 260 0.00 8.05 -12.57
C SER A 260 0.54 9.34 -11.92
N LYS A 261 0.84 9.29 -10.62
CA LYS A 261 1.23 10.44 -9.79
C LYS A 261 2.71 10.44 -9.42
N ILE A 262 3.37 9.30 -9.48
CA ILE A 262 4.74 9.11 -8.98
C ILE A 262 5.58 8.37 -10.03
N CYS A 263 6.86 8.73 -10.14
CA CYS A 263 7.85 7.95 -10.89
C CYS A 263 8.66 7.14 -9.87
N LEU A 264 8.62 5.81 -10.01
CA LEU A 264 9.40 4.90 -9.20
C LEU A 264 10.43 4.22 -10.12
N VAL A 265 11.70 4.25 -9.72
CA VAL A 265 12.80 3.64 -10.47
C VAL A 265 13.42 2.57 -9.60
N ILE A 266 13.40 1.33 -10.09
CA ILE A 266 13.99 0.19 -9.40
C ILE A 266 15.29 -0.17 -10.12
N ASN A 267 16.41 0.16 -9.46
CA ASN A 267 17.74 -0.21 -9.89
C ASN A 267 18.09 -1.56 -9.28
N THR A 268 18.56 -2.49 -10.11
CA THR A 268 18.91 -3.84 -9.67
C THR A 268 20.15 -4.31 -10.40
N ASP A 269 20.99 -5.07 -9.70
CA ASP A 269 22.02 -5.89 -10.33
C ASP A 269 21.40 -7.16 -10.97
N GLU A 270 22.17 -7.89 -11.79
CA GLU A 270 21.71 -9.11 -12.48
C GLU A 270 21.31 -10.26 -11.54
N LYS A 271 21.92 -10.36 -10.36
CA LYS A 271 21.58 -11.38 -9.35
C LYS A 271 20.24 -11.01 -8.68
N SER A 272 20.09 -9.76 -8.30
CA SER A 272 18.91 -9.19 -7.65
C SER A 272 17.68 -9.15 -8.57
N LYS A 273 17.88 -9.06 -9.89
CA LYS A 273 16.81 -9.09 -10.89
C LYS A 273 15.95 -10.36 -10.82
N LYS A 274 16.55 -11.48 -10.42
CA LYS A 274 15.86 -12.77 -10.26
C LYS A 274 14.81 -12.75 -9.14
N LEU A 275 14.94 -11.85 -8.16
CA LEU A 275 13.99 -11.73 -7.04
C LEU A 275 12.59 -11.32 -7.50
N PHE A 276 12.49 -10.64 -8.64
CA PHE A 276 11.23 -10.20 -9.23
C PHE A 276 10.49 -11.26 -10.04
N SER A 277 11.10 -12.42 -10.30
CA SER A 277 10.50 -13.44 -11.16
C SER A 277 9.40 -14.22 -10.42
N SER A 278 8.17 -14.14 -10.93
CA SER A 278 7.01 -14.88 -10.42
C SER A 278 6.35 -15.77 -11.46
N ASP A 279 6.79 -15.73 -12.72
CA ASP A 279 6.14 -16.35 -13.88
C ASP A 279 4.72 -15.84 -14.18
N LEU A 280 4.25 -14.82 -13.44
CA LEU A 280 2.97 -14.16 -13.69
C LEU A 280 3.11 -13.12 -14.80
N HIS A 281 2.28 -13.25 -15.84
CA HIS A 281 2.16 -12.24 -16.88
C HIS A 281 1.63 -10.92 -16.29
N GLY A 282 2.14 -9.79 -16.78
CA GLY A 282 1.80 -8.46 -16.28
C GLY A 282 2.59 -8.00 -15.06
N SER A 283 3.48 -8.83 -14.50
CA SER A 283 4.40 -8.43 -13.43
C SER A 283 5.53 -7.53 -13.93
N LEU A 284 6.33 -6.94 -13.04
CA LEU A 284 7.47 -6.10 -13.48
C LEU A 284 8.50 -6.89 -14.31
N ALA A 285 8.74 -8.16 -13.99
CA ALA A 285 9.68 -9.01 -14.72
C ALA A 285 9.12 -9.55 -16.04
N ALA A 286 7.79 -9.72 -16.12
CA ALA A 286 7.10 -10.26 -17.29
C ALA A 286 5.92 -9.36 -17.67
N GLY A 287 6.23 -8.10 -17.99
CA GLY A 287 5.25 -7.04 -18.22
C GLY A 287 4.20 -7.37 -19.28
N TRP A 288 3.14 -6.57 -19.31
CA TRP A 288 2.08 -6.71 -20.30
C TRP A 288 2.65 -6.53 -21.71
N GLY A 289 2.39 -7.52 -22.56
CA GLY A 289 2.76 -7.48 -23.97
C GLY A 289 1.92 -6.47 -24.77
N ALA A 290 2.20 -6.35 -26.06
CA ALA A 290 1.31 -5.66 -27.00
C ALA A 290 0.31 -6.69 -27.57
N SER A 291 -0.79 -6.95 -26.86
CA SER A 291 -1.92 -7.70 -27.41
C SER A 291 -3.08 -6.76 -27.77
N PRO A 292 -3.64 -6.86 -28.98
CA PRO A 292 -4.81 -6.09 -29.37
C PRO A 292 -6.12 -6.67 -28.82
N GLU A 293 -6.12 -7.91 -28.32
CA GLU A 293 -7.32 -8.60 -27.85
C GLU A 293 -7.31 -8.83 -26.33
N MET A 294 -8.31 -8.24 -25.66
CA MET A 294 -8.72 -8.57 -24.29
C MET A 294 -10.16 -9.05 -24.31
N LYS A 295 -10.41 -10.23 -23.73
CA LYS A 295 -11.76 -10.78 -23.55
C LYS A 295 -12.04 -10.93 -22.06
N PHE A 296 -13.26 -10.59 -21.66
CA PHE A 296 -13.73 -10.71 -20.29
C PHE A 296 -14.58 -11.98 -20.18
N GLY A 297 -14.27 -12.79 -19.17
CA GLY A 297 -15.02 -13.97 -18.78
C GLY A 297 -15.93 -13.68 -17.59
N SER A 298 -16.06 -14.66 -16.70
CA SER A 298 -16.93 -14.57 -15.54
C SER A 298 -16.44 -13.55 -14.52
N THR A 299 -17.37 -13.07 -13.68
CA THR A 299 -17.09 -12.22 -12.51
C THR A 299 -17.65 -12.82 -11.24
N SER A 300 -17.02 -12.54 -10.10
CA SER A 300 -17.54 -12.91 -8.79
C SER A 300 -17.31 -11.80 -7.78
N SER A 301 -18.30 -11.58 -6.91
CA SER A 301 -18.22 -10.72 -5.73
C SER A 301 -18.48 -11.57 -4.49
N SER A 302 -17.53 -11.59 -3.56
CA SER A 302 -17.57 -12.50 -2.40
C SER A 302 -18.39 -11.95 -1.24
N TYR A 303 -19.68 -11.70 -1.46
CA TYR A 303 -20.62 -11.40 -0.38
C TYR A 303 -20.77 -12.61 0.56
N SER A 304 -20.84 -12.35 1.87
CA SER A 304 -21.21 -13.37 2.85
C SER A 304 -22.70 -13.25 3.17
N GLY A 305 -23.45 -14.33 2.99
CA GLY A 305 -24.81 -14.43 3.49
C GLY A 305 -24.83 -14.55 5.02
N ASP A 306 -25.80 -13.92 5.66
CA ASP A 306 -26.06 -13.93 7.10
C ASP A 306 -27.47 -14.45 7.44
N ASP A 307 -28.14 -15.10 6.47
CA ASP A 307 -29.52 -15.59 6.51
C ASP A 307 -30.61 -14.52 6.75
N VAL A 308 -30.25 -13.24 6.89
CA VAL A 308 -31.16 -12.13 7.22
C VAL A 308 -31.19 -11.07 6.13
N THR A 309 -30.05 -10.80 5.50
CA THR A 309 -29.89 -9.80 4.45
C THR A 309 -30.58 -10.24 3.16
N LYS A 310 -31.47 -9.38 2.66
CA LYS A 310 -32.32 -9.68 1.49
C LYS A 310 -31.91 -8.98 0.21
N LYS A 311 -31.06 -7.95 0.30
CA LYS A 311 -30.70 -7.08 -0.83
C LYS A 311 -29.21 -6.88 -0.88
N PHE A 312 -28.62 -7.29 -2.01
CA PHE A 312 -27.22 -7.10 -2.33
C PHE A 312 -27.11 -6.38 -3.66
N LYS A 313 -26.30 -5.32 -3.69
CA LYS A 313 -25.95 -4.63 -4.93
C LYS A 313 -24.80 -5.36 -5.60
N LEU A 314 -25.03 -5.97 -6.76
CA LEU A 314 -23.93 -6.57 -7.53
C LEU A 314 -22.92 -5.49 -7.93
N VAL A 315 -21.64 -5.84 -7.82
CA VAL A 315 -20.52 -4.93 -8.10
C VAL A 315 -19.83 -5.38 -9.37
N ALA A 316 -19.55 -4.43 -10.25
CA ALA A 316 -18.72 -4.63 -11.42
C ALA A 316 -17.87 -3.37 -11.64
N PRO A 317 -16.59 -3.51 -12.02
CA PRO A 317 -15.76 -2.38 -12.38
C PRO A 317 -16.28 -1.76 -13.69
N LYS A 318 -16.18 -0.43 -13.79
CA LYS A 318 -16.43 0.31 -15.03
C LYS A 318 -15.21 0.32 -15.95
N LYS A 319 -14.01 0.24 -15.39
CA LYS A 319 -12.75 0.23 -16.14
C LYS A 319 -11.78 -0.82 -15.64
N LEU A 320 -10.93 -1.29 -16.54
CA LEU A 320 -9.74 -2.08 -16.27
C LEU A 320 -8.59 -1.47 -17.08
N SER A 321 -7.51 -1.10 -16.41
CA SER A 321 -6.31 -0.51 -17.02
C SER A 321 -5.08 -1.34 -16.68
N LEU A 322 -4.44 -1.90 -17.71
CA LEU A 322 -3.15 -2.59 -17.58
C LEU A 322 -2.03 -1.56 -17.51
N GLN A 323 -1.16 -1.66 -16.50
CA GLN A 323 -0.07 -0.70 -16.31
C GLN A 323 1.21 -1.20 -16.96
N HIS A 324 1.67 -0.50 -17.99
CA HIS A 324 2.95 -0.79 -18.62
C HIS A 324 4.07 -0.09 -17.86
N TRP A 325 5.00 -0.89 -17.32
CA TRP A 325 6.22 -0.39 -16.71
C TRP A 325 7.34 -0.34 -17.76
N THR A 326 8.04 0.79 -17.83
CA THR A 326 9.10 1.06 -18.82
C THR A 326 10.43 1.31 -18.15
#